data_AF-A0A838Y5D1-F1
#
_entry.id   AF-A0A838Y5D1-F1
#
_cell.length_a   1.000
_cell.length_b   1.000
_cell.length_c   1.000
_cell.angle_alpha   90.00
_cell.angle_beta   90.00
_cell.angle_gamma   90.00
#
_symmetry.space_group_name_H-M   'P 1'
#
loop_
_entity.id
_entity.type
_entity.pdbx_description
1 polymer ?
#
loop_
_entity_poly.entity_id
_entity_poly.type
_entity_poly.pdbx_seq_one_letter_code
_entity_poly.pdbx_strand_id
1 'polypeptide(L)'
;MTVTVEFWYLVGLLLGFLGVVFTFGKLLLAQFEQRLDQRFRAIDEANKATSTRWDTRFAELMEQNRREADGWQRIEKDFLRFQAELPVQYVRREDYVRNQTVIEAKLDSLALKIENVQLKGQ
;
A
#
# COMPACT_ATOMS: atom_id res chain seq x y z
N MET A 1 -65.43 22.01 -52.45
CA MET A 1 -64.40 21.92 -53.50
C MET A 1 -63.69 20.58 -53.33
N THR A 2 -63.75 19.70 -54.34
CA THR A 2 -63.12 18.37 -54.29
C THR A 2 -61.81 18.40 -55.07
N VAL A 3 -60.69 18.21 -54.37
CA VAL A 3 -59.36 18.11 -55.00
C VAL A 3 -59.22 16.70 -55.58
N THR A 4 -59.06 16.57 -56.89
CA THR A 4 -58.77 15.30 -57.57
C THR A 4 -57.25 15.18 -57.75
N VAL A 5 -56.63 14.18 -57.13
CA VAL A 5 -55.18 13.93 -57.24
C VAL A 5 -54.94 12.75 -58.18
N GLU A 6 -54.00 12.91 -59.12
CA GLU A 6 -53.59 11.83 -60.03
C GLU A 6 -52.75 10.78 -59.29
N PHE A 7 -53.02 9.50 -59.56
CA PHE A 7 -52.34 8.35 -58.94
C PHE A 7 -50.81 8.45 -59.05
N TRP A 8 -50.29 8.91 -60.19
CA TRP A 8 -48.86 9.02 -60.42
C TRP A 8 -48.17 10.08 -59.56
N TYR A 9 -48.85 11.17 -59.20
CA TYR A 9 -48.29 12.15 -58.25
C TYR A 9 -48.14 11.55 -56.85
N LEU A 10 -49.09 10.69 -56.43
CA LEU A 10 -49.00 9.95 -55.17
C LEU A 10 -47.83 8.94 -55.18
N VAL A 11 -47.65 8.21 -56.28
CA VAL A 11 -46.54 7.25 -56.43
C VAL A 11 -45.19 7.97 -56.42
N GLY A 12 -45.06 9.07 -57.15
CA GLY A 12 -43.84 9.88 -57.18
C GLY A 12 -43.50 10.46 -55.81
N LEU A 13 -44.50 10.98 -55.09
CA LEU A 13 -44.31 11.52 -53.73
C LEU A 13 -43.89 10.42 -52.74
N LEU A 14 -44.48 9.23 -52.83
CA LEU A 14 -44.10 8.08 -52.00
C LEU A 14 -42.66 7.62 -52.29
N LEU A 15 -42.28 7.50 -53.57
CA LEU A 15 -40.93 7.10 -53.96
C LEU A 15 -39.87 8.14 -53.57
N GLY A 16 -40.17 9.43 -53.72
CA GLY A 16 -39.31 10.52 -53.26
C GLY A 16 -39.13 10.47 -51.74
N PHE A 17 -40.22 10.29 -51.00
CA PHE A 17 -40.18 10.15 -49.54
C PHE A 17 -39.36 8.92 -49.10
N LEU A 18 -39.58 7.76 -49.71
CA LEU A 18 -38.81 6.54 -49.43
C LEU A 18 -37.32 6.70 -49.75
N GLY A 19 -36.96 7.41 -50.83
CA GLY A 19 -35.58 7.72 -51.16
C GLY A 19 -34.90 8.60 -50.11
N VAL A 20 -35.61 9.60 -49.58
CA VAL A 20 -35.09 10.46 -48.49
C VAL A 20 -34.93 9.67 -47.19
N VAL A 21 -35.91 8.84 -46.82
CA VAL A 21 -35.82 8.00 -45.61
C VAL A 21 -34.67 6.99 -45.73
N PHE A 22 -34.48 6.37 -46.88
CA PHE A 22 -33.40 5.41 -47.11
C PHE A 22 -32.02 6.07 -47.01
N THR A 23 -31.83 7.23 -47.66
CA THR A 23 -30.57 7.96 -47.62
C THR A 23 -30.25 8.46 -46.21
N PHE A 24 -31.26 8.99 -45.50
CA PHE A 24 -31.10 9.44 -44.11
C PHE A 24 -30.83 8.27 -43.16
N GLY A 25 -31.51 7.14 -43.32
CA GLY A 25 -31.27 5.93 -42.54
C GLY A 25 -29.85 5.39 -42.73
N LYS A 26 -29.36 5.36 -43.97
CA LYS A 26 -27.97 4.96 -44.26
C LYS A 26 -26.95 5.91 -43.62
N LEU A 27 -27.20 7.23 -43.68
CA LEU A 27 -26.34 8.23 -43.06
C LEU A 27 -26.27 8.06 -41.54
N LEU A 28 -27.43 7.86 -40.88
CA LEU A 28 -27.49 7.62 -39.45
C LEU A 28 -26.74 6.35 -39.05
N LEU A 29 -26.98 5.23 -39.74
CA LEU A 29 -26.28 3.97 -39.46
C LEU A 29 -24.76 4.13 -39.56
N ALA A 30 -24.27 4.81 -40.60
CA ALA A 30 -22.85 5.08 -40.75
C ALA A 30 -22.28 5.92 -39.59
N GLN A 31 -23.02 6.93 -39.11
CA GLN A 31 -22.59 7.73 -37.95
C GLN A 31 -22.62 6.94 -36.64
N PHE A 32 -23.63 6.08 -36.44
CA PHE A 32 -23.72 5.24 -35.25
C PHE A 32 -22.57 4.23 -35.19
N GLU A 33 -22.27 3.57 -36.30
CA GLU A 33 -21.14 2.63 -36.40
C GLU A 33 -19.81 3.32 -36.07
N GLN A 34 -19.56 4.49 -36.65
CA GLN A 34 -18.35 5.27 -36.36
C GLN A 34 -18.24 5.65 -34.87
N ARG A 35 -19.33 6.11 -34.24
CA ARG A 35 -19.33 6.46 -32.81
C ARG A 35 -19.14 5.24 -31.91
N LEU A 36 -19.74 4.10 -32.26
CA LEU A 36 -19.55 2.86 -31.52
C LEU A 36 -18.12 2.38 -31.62
N ASP A 37 -17.54 2.33 -32.82
CA ASP A 37 -16.15 1.91 -33.03
C ASP A 37 -15.17 2.81 -32.28
N GLN A 38 -15.36 4.14 -32.31
CA GLN A 38 -14.57 5.07 -31.51
C GLN A 38 -14.64 4.77 -30.00
N ARG A 39 -15.85 4.52 -29.46
CA ARG A 39 -16.02 4.19 -28.04
C ARG A 39 -15.40 2.84 -27.70
N PHE A 40 -15.57 1.82 -28.54
CA PHE A 40 -14.97 0.50 -28.32
C PHE A 40 -13.45 0.59 -28.29
N ARG A 41 -12.83 1.30 -29.24
CA ARG A 41 -11.37 1.51 -29.25
C ARG A 41 -10.89 2.25 -28.02
N ALA A 42 -11.56 3.34 -27.64
CA ALA A 42 -11.20 4.09 -26.44
C ALA A 42 -11.29 3.24 -25.16
N ILE A 43 -12.31 2.39 -25.05
CA ILE A 43 -12.46 1.46 -23.91
C ILE A 43 -11.37 0.38 -23.94
N ASP A 44 -11.07 -0.20 -25.10
CA ASP A 44 -10.04 -1.24 -25.23
C ASP A 44 -8.64 -0.69 -24.88
N GLU A 45 -8.30 0.51 -25.34
CA GLU A 45 -7.07 1.21 -24.97
C GLU A 45 -7.01 1.52 -23.48
N ALA A 46 -8.11 2.02 -22.89
CA ALA A 46 -8.20 2.31 -21.46
C ALA A 46 -8.06 1.03 -20.62
N ASN A 47 -8.64 -0.09 -21.07
CA ASN A 47 -8.54 -1.38 -20.39
C ASN A 47 -7.12 -1.93 -20.45
N LYS A 48 -6.45 -1.86 -21.61
CA LYS A 48 -5.03 -2.26 -21.75
C LYS A 48 -4.12 -1.44 -20.85
N ALA A 49 -4.26 -0.11 -20.86
CA ALA A 49 -3.47 0.77 -20.00
C ALA A 49 -3.73 0.50 -18.52
N THR A 50 -4.99 0.27 -18.15
CA THR A 50 -5.40 -0.11 -16.80
C THR A 50 -4.78 -1.44 -16.37
N SER A 51 -4.80 -2.47 -17.22
CA SER A 51 -4.22 -3.77 -16.92
C SER A 51 -2.72 -3.65 -16.62
N THR A 52 -1.96 -3.02 -17.52
CA THR A 52 -0.52 -2.83 -17.34
C THR A 52 -0.20 -2.03 -16.07
N ARG A 53 -1.01 -1.01 -15.77
CA ARG A 53 -0.85 -0.21 -14.54
C ARG A 53 -1.11 -1.04 -13.30
N TRP A 54 -2.15 -1.87 -13.32
CA TRP A 54 -2.44 -2.79 -12.22
C TRP A 54 -1.32 -3.80 -12.02
N ASP A 55 -0.84 -4.43 -13.09
CA ASP A 55 0.27 -5.40 -13.01
C ASP A 55 1.51 -4.77 -12.36
N THR A 56 1.84 -3.54 -12.76
CA THR A 56 2.96 -2.78 -12.18
C THR A 56 2.73 -2.46 -10.71
N ARG A 57 1.54 -1.96 -10.35
CA ARG A 57 1.20 -1.61 -8.96
C ARG A 57 1.14 -2.82 -8.05
N PHE A 58 0.62 -3.94 -8.53
CA PHE A 58 0.60 -5.19 -7.79
C PHE A 58 2.03 -5.70 -7.55
N ALA A 59 2.89 -5.65 -8.57
CA ALA A 59 4.31 -6.02 -8.39
C ALA A 59 5.01 -5.14 -7.35
N GLU A 60 4.80 -3.82 -7.40
CA GLU A 60 5.34 -2.86 -6.43
C GLU A 60 4.85 -3.14 -5.01
N LEU A 61 3.53 -3.35 -4.84
CA LEU A 61 2.92 -3.66 -3.54
C LEU A 61 3.44 -4.98 -2.95
N MET A 62 3.61 -6.00 -3.79
CA MET A 62 4.15 -7.29 -3.35
C MET A 62 5.60 -7.18 -2.88
N GLU A 63 6.42 -6.39 -3.57
CA GLU A 63 7.80 -6.13 -3.15
C GLU A 63 7.85 -5.28 -1.86
N GLN A 64 6.97 -4.30 -1.71
CA GLN A 64 6.85 -3.54 -0.46
C GLN A 64 6.48 -4.46 0.71
N ASN A 65 5.44 -5.28 0.56
CA ASN A 65 5.02 -6.25 1.58
C ASN A 65 6.16 -7.20 1.97
N ARG A 66 6.95 -7.66 0.99
CA ARG A 66 8.11 -8.53 1.25
C ARG A 66 9.18 -7.81 2.09
N ARG A 67 9.48 -6.55 1.78
CA ARG A 67 10.44 -5.74 2.55
C ARG A 67 9.95 -5.46 3.96
N GLU A 68 8.66 -5.19 4.12
CA GLU A 68 8.05 -5.00 5.43
C GLU A 68 8.13 -6.29 6.26
N ALA A 69 7.80 -7.45 5.66
CA ALA A 69 7.94 -8.74 6.32
C ALA A 69 9.39 -9.03 6.76
N ASP A 70 10.37 -8.77 5.90
CA ASP A 70 11.79 -8.89 6.24
C ASP A 70 12.20 -7.92 7.38
N GLY A 71 11.64 -6.71 7.37
CA GLY A 71 11.82 -5.72 8.44
C GLY A 71 11.27 -6.21 9.78
N TRP A 72 10.04 -6.73 9.79
CA TRP A 72 9.40 -7.29 10.96
C TRP A 72 10.17 -8.47 11.54
N GLN A 73 10.64 -9.40 10.70
CA GLN A 73 11.46 -10.53 11.16
C GLN A 73 12.78 -10.08 11.80
N ARG A 74 13.41 -9.00 11.31
CA ARG A 74 14.61 -8.45 11.93
C ARG A 74 14.30 -7.86 13.31
N ILE A 75 13.25 -7.06 13.40
CA ILE A 75 12.81 -6.46 14.68
C ILE A 75 12.47 -7.55 15.69
N GLU A 76 11.76 -8.60 15.28
CA GLU A 76 11.43 -9.73 16.13
C GLU A 76 12.70 -10.41 16.68
N LYS A 77 13.68 -10.69 15.82
CA LYS A 77 14.97 -11.28 16.24
C LYS A 77 15.75 -10.38 17.20
N ASP A 78 15.77 -9.07 16.93
CA ASP A 78 16.45 -8.10 17.79
C ASP A 78 15.77 -7.99 19.15
N PHE A 79 14.44 -8.02 19.17
CA PHE A 79 13.65 -8.02 20.39
C PHE A 79 13.88 -9.29 21.22
N LEU A 80 13.89 -10.47 20.60
CA LEU A 80 14.19 -11.73 21.29
C LEU A 80 15.63 -11.75 21.85
N ARG A 81 16.60 -11.23 21.08
CA ARG A 81 17.97 -11.07 21.56
C ARG A 81 18.04 -10.13 22.77
N PHE A 82 17.35 -9.00 22.71
CA PHE A 82 17.26 -8.06 23.82
C PHE A 82 16.64 -8.70 25.07
N GLN A 83 15.54 -9.45 24.92
CA GLN A 83 14.94 -10.20 26.01
C GLN A 83 15.88 -11.23 26.63
N ALA A 84 16.73 -11.88 25.82
CA ALA A 84 17.72 -12.83 26.31
C ALA A 84 18.90 -12.15 27.04
N GLU A 85 19.34 -10.98 26.57
CA GLU A 85 20.48 -10.26 27.14
C GLU A 85 20.13 -9.48 28.41
N LEU A 86 18.91 -8.94 28.49
CA LEU A 86 18.44 -8.11 29.61
C LEU A 86 18.67 -8.73 31.00
N PRO A 87 18.24 -9.99 31.27
CA PRO A 87 18.42 -10.61 32.57
C PRO A 87 19.89 -10.75 32.95
N VAL A 88 20.74 -11.13 32.00
CA VAL A 88 22.17 -11.34 32.23
C VAL A 88 22.85 -10.02 32.60
N GLN A 89 22.53 -8.94 31.88
CA GLN A 89 23.08 -7.60 32.16
C GLN A 89 22.58 -7.09 33.52
N TYR A 90 21.31 -7.32 33.84
CA TYR A 90 20.74 -6.92 35.12
C TYR A 90 21.41 -7.63 36.30
N VAL A 91 21.52 -8.96 36.25
CA VAL A 91 22.17 -9.76 37.30
C VAL A 91 23.64 -9.35 37.46
N ARG A 92 24.38 -9.17 36.35
CA ARG A 92 25.78 -8.70 36.42
C ARG A 92 25.91 -7.34 37.10
N ARG A 93 24.98 -6.41 36.82
CA ARG A 93 24.95 -5.10 37.47
C ARG A 93 24.65 -5.25 38.96
N GLU A 94 23.70 -6.10 39.33
CA GLU A 94 23.36 -6.35 40.74
C GLU A 94 24.53 -6.97 41.51
N ASP A 95 25.19 -7.98 40.94
CA ASP A 95 26.37 -8.63 41.53
C ASP A 95 27.53 -7.64 41.72
N TYR A 96 27.76 -6.78 40.74
CA TYR A 96 28.76 -5.71 40.83
C TYR A 96 28.45 -4.75 41.98
N VAL A 97 27.22 -4.25 42.05
CA VAL A 97 26.78 -3.33 43.12
C VAL A 97 26.93 -3.99 44.49
N ARG A 98 26.50 -5.26 44.62
CA ARG A 98 26.63 -6.02 45.87
C ARG A 98 28.08 -6.19 46.30
N ASN A 99 28.96 -6.59 45.36
CA ASN A 99 30.38 -6.75 45.65
C ASN A 99 31.02 -5.42 46.07
N GLN A 100 30.66 -4.31 45.41
CA GLN A 100 31.13 -2.98 45.78
C GLN A 100 30.72 -2.61 47.21
N THR A 101 29.43 -2.79 47.56
CA THR A 101 28.93 -2.53 48.92
C THR A 101 29.64 -3.40 49.97
N VAL A 102 29.92 -4.67 49.66
CA VAL A 102 30.64 -5.57 50.56
C VAL A 102 32.09 -5.13 50.76
N ILE A 103 32.76 -4.66 49.71
CA ILE A 103 34.13 -4.15 49.79
C ILE A 103 34.17 -2.87 50.64
N GLU A 104 33.25 -1.92 50.40
CA GLU A 104 33.13 -0.69 51.18
C GLU A 104 32.92 -0.98 52.67
N ALA A 105 31.97 -1.85 53.01
CA ALA A 105 31.72 -2.24 54.40
C ALA A 105 32.94 -2.91 55.06
N LYS A 106 33.73 -3.69 54.31
CA LYS A 106 34.98 -4.28 54.81
C LYS A 106 36.05 -3.22 55.04
N LEU A 107 36.19 -2.25 54.14
CA LEU A 107 37.13 -1.13 54.30
C LEU A 107 36.77 -0.28 55.52
N ASP A 108 35.50 0.02 55.73
CA ASP A 108 35.02 0.73 56.92
C ASP A 108 35.33 -0.05 58.21
N SER A 109 35.10 -1.37 58.21
CA SER A 109 35.45 -2.23 59.36
C SER A 109 36.96 -2.24 59.65
N LEU A 110 37.80 -2.22 58.61
CA LEU A 110 39.25 -2.13 58.77
C LEU A 110 39.66 -0.78 59.34
N ALA A 111 39.09 0.33 58.85
CA ALA A 111 39.33 1.67 59.38
C ALA A 111 38.99 1.73 60.88
N LEU A 112 37.81 1.23 61.28
CA LEU A 112 37.40 1.16 62.68
C LEU A 112 38.36 0.33 63.55
N LYS A 113 38.88 -0.79 63.03
CA LYS A 113 39.87 -1.60 63.75
C LYS A 113 41.19 -0.84 63.94
N ILE A 114 41.65 -0.09 62.93
CA ILE A 114 42.87 0.72 63.00
C ILE A 114 42.70 1.84 64.02
N GLU A 115 41.59 2.58 63.98
CA GLU A 115 41.28 3.63 64.97
C GLU A 115 41.27 3.09 66.40
N ASN A 116 40.64 1.94 66.63
CA ASN A 116 40.62 1.31 67.95
C ASN A 116 42.02 0.91 68.45
N VAL A 117 42.91 0.46 67.56
CA VAL A 117 44.30 0.14 67.92
C VAL A 117 45.08 1.41 68.24
N GLN A 118 44.90 2.48 67.47
CA GLN A 118 45.54 3.78 67.74
C GLN A 118 45.10 4.35 69.09
N LEU A 119 43.81 4.28 69.43
CA LEU A 119 43.27 4.76 70.72
C LEU A 119 43.77 3.95 71.92
N LYS A 120 44.10 2.65 71.74
CA LYS A 120 44.64 1.79 72.81
C LYS A 120 46.16 1.89 72.98
N GLY A 121 46.86 2.44 71.98
CA GLY A 121 48.31 2.64 72.00
C GLY A 121 48.74 4.01 72.56
N GLN A 122 47.79 4.89 72.88
CA GLN A 122 47.99 6.12 73.64
C GLN A 122 47.69 5.91 75.12
#